data_AF-A0A967JM26-F1
#
_entry.id   AF-A0A967JM26-F1
#
_cell.length_a   1.000
_cell.length_b   1.000
_cell.length_c   1.000
_cell.angle_alpha   90.00
_cell.angle_beta   90.00
_cell.angle_gamma   90.00
#
_symmetry.space_group_name_H-M   'P 1'
#
loop_
_entity.id
_entity.type
_entity.pdbx_description
1 polymer ?
#
loop_
_entity_poly.entity_id
_entity_poly.type
_entity_poly.pdbx_seq_one_letter_code
_entity_poly.pdbx_strand_id
1 'polypeptide(L)' 'MKFRLSEAAPALGAERVGPDVTVSGVATDSRGLPPGALFVALEGERFDG' A
#
# COMPACT_ATOMS: atom_id res chain seq x y z
N MET A 1 8.56 -9.73 4.99
CA MET A 1 8.36 -8.94 6.23
C MET A 1 6.87 -8.60 6.31
N LYS A 2 6.25 -8.62 7.50
CA LYS A 2 4.82 -8.27 7.68
C LYS A 2 4.73 -7.12 8.69
N PHE A 3 3.80 -6.19 8.45
CA PHE A 3 3.51 -5.07 9.35
C PHE A 3 2.02 -4.73 9.28
N ARG A 4 1.49 -4.03 10.27
CA ARG A 4 0.13 -3.51 10.26
C ARG A 4 0.06 -2.13 9.62
N LEU A 5 -1.06 -1.82 9.00
CA LEU A 5 -1.28 -0.51 8.39
C LEU A 5 -1.14 0.64 9.40
N SER A 6 -1.54 0.41 10.66
CA SER A 6 -1.33 1.32 11.79
C SER A 6 0.14 1.60 12.12
N GLU A 7 1.06 0.68 11.81
CA GLU A 7 2.50 0.87 12.01
C GLU A 7 3.12 1.67 10.86
N ALA A 8 2.60 1.52 9.64
CA ALA A 8 3.11 2.21 8.46
C ALA A 8 2.64 3.67 8.37
N ALA A 9 1.38 3.96 8.72
CA ALA A 9 0.81 5.29 8.54
C ALA A 9 1.64 6.41 9.20
N PRO A 10 2.11 6.30 10.47
CA PRO A 10 2.96 7.32 11.09
C PRO A 10 4.32 7.47 10.39
N ALA A 11 4.92 6.35 9.96
CA ALA A 11 6.22 6.36 9.27
C ALA A 11 6.15 7.02 7.89
N LEU A 12 4.98 6.97 7.25
CA LEU A 12 4.71 7.58 5.95
C LEU A 12 4.15 9.02 6.07
N GLY A 13 3.87 9.49 7.28
CA GLY A 13 3.15 10.76 7.48
C GLY A 13 1.73 10.74 6.90
N ALA A 14 1.12 9.56 6.80
CA ALA A 14 -0.17 9.33 6.16
C ALA A 14 -1.29 9.17 7.20
N GLU A 15 -2.51 9.46 6.77
CA GLU A 15 -3.71 9.10 7.53
C GLU A 15 -4.13 7.67 7.21
N ARG A 16 -4.45 6.88 8.24
CA ARG A 16 -5.02 5.54 8.06
C ARG A 16 -6.53 5.62 7.91
N VAL A 17 -7.02 5.38 6.69
CA VAL A 17 -8.45 5.28 6.40
C VAL A 17 -8.86 3.80 6.35
N GLY A 18 -9.92 3.43 7.09
CA GLY A 18 -10.47 2.07 7.11
C GLY A 18 -9.92 1.15 8.21
N PRO A 19 -10.05 -0.18 8.07
CA PRO A 19 -9.59 -1.16 9.07
C PRO A 19 -8.06 -1.23 9.20
N ASP A 20 -7.58 -1.72 10.33
CA ASP A 20 -6.17 -2.03 10.52
C ASP A 20 -5.86 -3.45 10.03
N VAL A 21 -5.18 -3.55 8.89
CA VAL A 21 -4.88 -4.81 8.20
C VAL A 21 -3.40 -5.15 8.28
N THR A 22 -3.08 -6.44 8.22
CA THR A 22 -1.71 -6.91 8.05
C THR A 22 -1.32 -6.82 6.57
N VAL A 23 -0.26 -6.07 6.30
CA VAL A 23 0.39 -5.97 5.00
C VAL A 23 1.51 -7.01 4.91
N SER A 24 1.53 -7.78 3.83
CA SER A 24 2.54 -8.84 3.59
C SER A 24 3.45 -8.58 2.40
N GLY A 25 3.24 -7.48 1.67
CA GLY A 25 4.06 -7.05 0.54
C GLY A 25 3.67 -5.65 0.09
N VAL A 26 4.39 -5.11 -0.89
CA VAL A 26 4.09 -3.81 -1.51
C VAL A 26 4.13 -4.01 -3.02
N ALA A 27 3.22 -3.37 -3.76
CA ALA A 27 3.18 -3.41 -5.22
C ALA A 27 2.75 -2.05 -5.78
N THR A 28 3.25 -1.68 -6.95
CA THR A 28 2.88 -0.43 -7.65
C THR A 28 2.22 -0.69 -9.01
N ASP A 29 2.09 -1.95 -9.42
CA ASP A 29 1.45 -2.36 -10.66
C ASP A 29 0.25 -3.25 -10.35
N SER A 30 -0.95 -2.74 -10.65
CA SER A 30 -2.21 -3.43 -10.40
C SER A 30 -2.35 -4.73 -11.22
N ARG A 31 -1.62 -4.86 -12.34
CA ARG A 31 -1.65 -6.06 -13.20
C ARG A 31 -0.99 -7.27 -12.54
N GLY A 32 -0.18 -7.06 -11.52
CA GLY A 32 0.59 -8.10 -10.82
C GLY A 32 0.35 -8.13 -9.32
N LEU A 33 -0.82 -7.67 -8.84
CA LEU A 33 -1.07 -7.45 -7.41
C LEU A 33 -1.21 -8.78 -6.62
N PRO A 34 -0.28 -9.11 -5.69
CA PRO A 34 -0.38 -10.31 -4.88
C PRO A 34 -1.39 -10.14 -3.72
N PRO A 35 -1.98 -11.24 -3.21
CA PRO A 35 -2.81 -11.18 -2.00
C PRO A 35 -2.08 -10.58 -0.80
N GLY A 36 -2.72 -9.62 -0.13
CA GLY A 36 -2.18 -8.96 1.07
C GLY A 36 -1.10 -7.90 0.80
N ALA A 37 -0.86 -7.55 -0.47
CA ALA A 37 0.02 -6.44 -0.80
C ALA A 37 -0.65 -5.08 -0.57
N LEU A 38 0.10 -4.12 -0.02
CA LEU A 38 -0.26 -2.71 -0.06
C LEU A 38 0.05 -2.19 -1.47
N PHE A 39 -0.99 -1.78 -2.19
CA PHE A 39 -0.81 -1.15 -3.48
C PHE A 39 -0.47 0.34 -3.30
N VAL A 40 0.61 0.79 -3.94
CA VAL A 40 1.05 2.18 -3.92
C VAL A 40 0.71 2.80 -5.27
N ALA A 41 -0.28 3.66 -5.21
CA ALA A 41 -0.77 4.46 -6.30
C ALA A 41 0.30 5.51 -6.69
N LEU A 42 0.89 5.37 -7.88
CA LEU A 42 1.92 6.26 -8.38
C LEU A 42 1.43 6.95 -9.65
N GLU A 43 1.53 8.28 -9.66
CA GLU A 43 1.33 9.08 -10.86
C GLU A 43 2.51 8.89 -11.81
N GLY A 44 2.22 8.57 -13.08
CA GLY A 44 3.19 8.48 -14.15
C GLY A 44 2.69 9.16 -15.42
N GLU A 45 3.59 9.36 -16.40
CA GLU A 45 3.28 10.12 -17.62
C GLU A 45 2.08 9.58 -18.44
N ARG A 46 1.76 8.29 -18.29
CA ARG A 46 0.72 7.61 -19.06
C ARG A 46 -0.38 6.99 -18.20
N PHE A 47 -0.19 6.93 -16.89
CA PHE A 47 -1.07 6.21 -15.98
C PHE A 47 -1.12 6.93 -14.64
N ASP A 48 -2.31 6.98 -14.07
CA ASP A 48 -2.56 7.35 -12.68
C ASP A 48 -3.08 6.08 -12.00
N GLY A 49 -2.15 5.36 -11.39
CA GLY A 49 -2.39 4.10 -10.70
C GLY A 49 -2.61 4.38 -9.25
#